data_AF-A0A7S1WS35-F1
#
_entry.id   AF-A0A7S1WS35-F1
#
_cell.length_a   1.000
_cell.length_b   1.000
_cell.length_c   1.000
_cell.angle_alpha   90.00
_cell.angle_beta   90.00
_cell.angle_gamma   90.00
#
_symmetry.space_group_name_H-M   'P 1'
#
loop_
_entity.id
_entity.type
_entity.pdbx_description
1 polymer ?
#
loop_
_entity_poly.entity_id
_entity_poly.type
_entity_poly.pdbx_seq_one_letter_code
_entity_poly.pdbx_strand_id
1 'polypeptide(L)'
;RCEVDTDKANASKAVLESSVEPPPMLRVLSGSPSAQLCAVGVEADWDVDDLKQALADSQDIPKPEQRLFVRGRMLQNQQELRDVFAEGGDEVVLERFDAALTEQYDRLCGGALKLPEASEGLRSDKWSVLAAVQRKGMDLQYAADGLKDDKEIVLEAVMRDGLAIQHASERLKGDREVVLAAVSRNGFVLELIPESLRADSEVVCAAVQKDGRCIKFAAAELQEDPEVLKCYSLPGTKIGA
;
A
#
# COMPACT_ATOMS: atom_id res chain seq x y z
N ARG A 1 1.46 11.38 -62.60
CA ARG A 1 0.28 10.62 -62.14
C ARG A 1 0.78 9.23 -61.79
N CYS A 2 1.20 9.04 -60.54
CA CYS A 2 1.29 7.74 -59.86
C CYS A 2 1.27 8.09 -58.37
N GLU A 3 0.29 7.54 -57.69
CA GLU A 3 -0.06 7.75 -56.28
C GLU A 3 0.99 7.10 -55.38
N VAL A 4 1.21 7.72 -54.21
CA VAL A 4 2.05 7.19 -53.15
C VAL A 4 1.10 6.47 -52.19
N ASP A 5 1.06 5.15 -52.27
CA ASP A 5 0.34 4.32 -51.31
C ASP A 5 1.03 4.35 -49.96
N THR A 6 0.27 4.82 -48.97
CA THR A 6 0.59 4.72 -47.55
C THR A 6 0.05 3.40 -47.00
N ASP A 7 0.86 2.35 -46.97
CA ASP A 7 0.58 1.19 -46.14
C ASP A 7 1.36 1.28 -44.83
N LYS A 8 0.65 1.85 -43.87
CA LYS A 8 0.93 1.81 -42.44
C LYS A 8 0.82 0.36 -41.94
N ALA A 9 1.80 0.04 -41.10
CA ALA A 9 1.61 -0.67 -39.84
C ALA A 9 0.89 -2.03 -39.91
N ASN A 10 1.65 -3.07 -40.23
CA ASN A 10 1.38 -4.36 -39.62
C ASN A 10 2.64 -5.23 -39.55
N ALA A 11 3.45 -5.03 -38.51
CA ALA A 11 4.39 -6.06 -38.06
C ALA A 11 4.80 -5.81 -36.61
N SER A 12 4.56 -6.82 -35.78
CA SER A 12 5.27 -7.08 -34.52
C SER A 12 4.80 -6.34 -33.27
N LYS A 13 3.55 -6.63 -32.86
CA LYS A 13 3.21 -6.72 -31.43
C LYS A 13 2.57 -8.07 -31.13
N ALA A 14 3.31 -9.15 -31.41
CA ALA A 14 3.04 -10.45 -30.82
C ALA A 14 3.68 -10.44 -29.43
N VAL A 15 2.96 -9.93 -28.44
CA VAL A 15 3.24 -10.26 -27.04
C VAL A 15 2.66 -11.66 -26.86
N LEU A 16 3.51 -12.63 -26.54
CA LEU A 16 3.10 -13.93 -26.06
C LEU A 16 2.32 -13.72 -24.76
N GLU A 17 0.99 -13.69 -24.86
CA GLU A 17 0.09 -13.90 -23.73
C GLU A 17 0.37 -15.32 -23.25
N SER A 18 1.24 -15.43 -22.24
CA SER A 18 1.32 -16.61 -21.41
C SER A 18 -0.06 -16.82 -20.80
N SER A 19 -0.82 -17.78 -21.34
CA SER A 19 -2.12 -18.20 -20.85
C SER A 19 -1.95 -18.90 -19.50
N VAL A 20 -1.64 -18.12 -18.45
CA VAL A 20 -1.59 -18.68 -17.10
C VAL A 20 -3.02 -18.90 -16.68
N GLU A 21 -3.43 -20.15 -16.58
CA GLU A 21 -4.73 -20.52 -16.02
C GLU A 21 -4.63 -20.54 -14.50
N PRO A 22 -5.70 -20.16 -13.77
CA PRO A 22 -5.72 -20.36 -12.33
C PRO A 22 -5.64 -21.86 -12.00
N PRO A 23 -5.16 -22.22 -10.79
CA PRO A 23 -5.18 -23.60 -10.36
C PRO A 23 -6.63 -24.14 -10.38
N PRO A 24 -6.87 -25.35 -10.91
CA PRO A 24 -8.22 -25.88 -11.06
C PRO A 24 -8.93 -26.14 -9.72
N MET A 25 -8.15 -26.21 -8.64
CA MET A 25 -8.61 -26.44 -7.28
C MET A 25 -7.83 -25.53 -6.34
N LEU A 26 -8.54 -24.75 -5.53
CA LEU A 26 -7.95 -23.94 -4.46
C LEU A 26 -8.19 -24.59 -3.11
N ARG A 27 -7.14 -24.73 -2.31
CA ARG A 27 -7.21 -25.11 -0.90
C ARG A 27 -7.45 -23.85 -0.08
N VAL A 28 -8.62 -23.78 0.55
CA VAL A 28 -8.99 -22.66 1.40
C VAL A 28 -8.66 -23.00 2.84
N LEU A 29 -7.80 -22.20 3.45
CA LEU A 29 -7.31 -22.37 4.81
C LEU A 29 -8.08 -21.41 5.72
N SER A 30 -8.50 -21.87 6.90
CA SER A 30 -8.93 -20.93 7.95
C SER A 30 -7.71 -20.16 8.44
N GLY A 31 -7.89 -18.90 8.86
CA GLY A 31 -6.84 -18.12 9.54
C GLY A 31 -6.13 -18.89 10.67
N SER A 32 -5.02 -18.36 11.18
CA SER A 32 -4.11 -19.09 12.09
C SER A 32 -4.82 -19.73 13.32
N PRO A 33 -4.65 -21.05 13.60
CA PRO A 33 -3.80 -22.00 12.88
C PRO A 33 -4.40 -22.43 11.52
N SER A 34 -3.56 -22.45 10.47
CA SER A 34 -3.89 -22.73 9.07
C SER A 34 -4.39 -24.16 8.82
N ALA A 35 -5.57 -24.48 9.34
CA ALA A 35 -6.29 -25.70 9.03
C ALA A 35 -6.99 -25.52 7.69
N GLN A 36 -6.96 -26.57 6.86
CA GLN A 36 -7.75 -26.57 5.64
C GLN A 36 -9.24 -26.55 6.00
N LEU A 37 -9.94 -25.52 5.55
CA LEU A 37 -11.38 -25.34 5.72
C LEU A 37 -12.13 -26.13 4.65
N CYS A 38 -11.78 -25.93 3.38
CA CYS A 38 -12.38 -26.62 2.24
C CYS A 38 -11.47 -26.61 1.01
N ALA A 39 -11.94 -27.21 -0.08
CA ALA A 39 -11.34 -27.08 -1.40
C ALA A 39 -12.43 -26.61 -2.38
N VAL A 40 -12.10 -25.64 -3.24
CA VAL A 40 -13.03 -25.02 -4.18
C VAL A 40 -12.50 -25.21 -5.60
N GLY A 41 -13.32 -25.76 -6.49
CA GLY A 41 -13.01 -25.82 -7.92
C GLY A 41 -13.15 -24.44 -8.55
N VAL A 42 -12.21 -24.06 -9.42
CA VAL A 42 -12.12 -22.70 -9.99
C VAL A 42 -12.22 -22.75 -11.51
N GLU A 43 -12.98 -21.84 -12.10
CA GLU A 43 -13.07 -21.66 -13.55
C GLU A 43 -12.06 -20.61 -14.04
N ALA A 44 -11.70 -20.67 -15.32
CA ALA A 44 -10.57 -19.91 -15.86
C ALA A 44 -10.80 -18.39 -15.92
N ASP A 45 -12.06 -17.95 -15.90
CA ASP A 45 -12.50 -16.56 -15.96
C ASP A 45 -12.95 -15.99 -14.61
N TRP A 46 -12.89 -16.78 -13.54
CA TRP A 46 -13.29 -16.33 -12.21
C TRP A 46 -12.44 -15.18 -11.69
N ASP A 47 -13.12 -14.24 -11.05
CA ASP A 47 -12.52 -13.24 -10.19
C ASP A 47 -12.64 -13.62 -8.70
N VAL A 48 -12.18 -12.72 -7.83
CA VAL A 48 -12.24 -12.90 -6.39
C VAL A 48 -13.68 -12.84 -5.86
N ASP A 49 -14.59 -12.11 -6.51
CA ASP A 49 -16.00 -12.06 -6.12
C ASP A 49 -16.73 -13.39 -6.40
N ASP A 50 -16.40 -14.05 -7.52
CA ASP A 50 -16.87 -15.39 -7.84
C ASP A 50 -16.38 -16.42 -6.80
N LEU A 51 -15.09 -16.37 -6.45
CA LEU A 51 -14.53 -17.21 -5.38
C LEU A 51 -15.23 -16.96 -4.04
N LYS A 52 -15.50 -15.69 -3.70
CA LYS A 52 -16.26 -15.35 -2.49
C LYS A 52 -17.69 -15.89 -2.53
N GLN A 53 -18.33 -15.93 -3.71
CA GLN A 53 -19.66 -16.53 -3.86
C GLN A 53 -19.61 -18.03 -3.60
N ALA A 54 -18.67 -18.73 -4.22
CA ALA A 54 -18.48 -20.17 -4.03
C ALA A 54 -18.20 -20.53 -2.55
N LEU A 55 -17.45 -19.69 -1.84
CA LEU A 55 -17.21 -19.84 -0.41
C LEU A 55 -18.44 -19.55 0.45
N ALA A 56 -19.25 -18.56 0.07
CA ALA A 56 -20.51 -18.29 0.76
C ALA A 56 -21.46 -19.49 0.64
N ASP A 57 -21.60 -20.04 -0.56
CA ASP A 57 -22.51 -21.15 -0.84
C ASP A 57 -22.04 -22.46 -0.18
N SER A 58 -20.73 -22.68 -0.06
CA SER A 58 -20.18 -23.93 0.47
C SER A 58 -19.89 -23.91 1.98
N GLN A 59 -19.55 -22.75 2.56
CA GLN A 59 -19.13 -22.63 3.97
C GLN A 59 -20.12 -21.84 4.84
N ASP A 60 -21.20 -21.30 4.27
CA ASP A 60 -22.16 -20.43 4.96
C ASP A 60 -21.50 -19.19 5.61
N ILE A 61 -20.50 -18.63 4.91
CA ILE A 61 -19.78 -17.41 5.33
C ILE A 61 -20.15 -16.29 4.34
N PRO A 62 -20.94 -15.27 4.74
CA PRO A 62 -21.35 -14.21 3.83
C PRO A 62 -20.16 -13.46 3.20
N LYS A 63 -20.26 -13.07 1.92
CA LYS A 63 -19.18 -12.36 1.19
C LYS A 63 -18.54 -11.18 1.96
N PRO A 64 -19.31 -10.31 2.66
CA PRO A 64 -18.72 -9.18 3.40
C PRO A 64 -17.87 -9.62 4.60
N GLU A 65 -18.11 -10.81 5.14
CA GLU A 65 -17.31 -11.39 6.23
C GLU A 65 -16.05 -12.09 5.71
N GLN A 66 -15.85 -12.18 4.40
CA GLN A 66 -14.71 -12.90 3.82
C GLN A 66 -13.56 -11.97 3.46
N ARG A 67 -12.43 -12.10 4.17
CA ARG A 67 -11.13 -11.55 3.75
C ARG A 67 -10.25 -12.67 3.24
N LEU A 68 -9.96 -12.62 1.95
CA LEU A 68 -9.15 -13.63 1.27
C LEU A 68 -7.72 -13.11 1.11
N PHE A 69 -6.75 -13.97 1.40
CA PHE A 69 -5.33 -13.65 1.29
C PHE A 69 -4.59 -14.69 0.50
N VAL A 70 -3.67 -14.22 -0.34
CA VAL A 70 -2.67 -15.04 -1.01
C VAL A 70 -1.31 -14.45 -0.67
N ARG A 71 -0.40 -15.27 -0.12
CA ARG A 71 0.96 -14.85 0.26
C ARG A 71 0.99 -13.58 1.14
N GLY A 72 0.01 -13.46 2.06
CA GLY A 72 -0.13 -12.31 2.96
C GLY A 72 -0.72 -11.05 2.34
N ARG A 73 -1.13 -11.05 1.07
CA ARG A 73 -1.79 -9.92 0.40
C ARG A 73 -3.30 -10.12 0.39
N MET A 74 -4.05 -9.10 0.84
CA MET A 74 -5.51 -9.12 0.79
C MET A 74 -6.01 -8.96 -0.65
N LEU A 75 -6.88 -9.87 -1.08
CA LEU A 75 -7.47 -9.85 -2.40
C LEU A 75 -8.64 -8.85 -2.50
N GLN A 76 -8.74 -8.18 -3.64
CA GLN A 76 -9.82 -7.27 -4.00
C GLN A 76 -10.79 -7.96 -4.96
N ASN A 77 -12.09 -7.66 -4.84
CA ASN A 77 -13.15 -8.38 -5.57
C ASN A 77 -12.95 -8.44 -7.10
N GLN A 78 -12.44 -7.38 -7.73
CA GLN A 78 -12.27 -7.30 -9.19
C GLN A 78 -10.98 -7.95 -9.73
N GLN A 79 -10.18 -8.61 -8.89
CA GLN A 79 -8.94 -9.25 -9.34
C GLN A 79 -9.25 -10.61 -9.97
N GLU A 80 -8.73 -10.84 -11.18
CA GLU A 80 -8.84 -12.15 -11.82
C GLU A 80 -7.95 -13.17 -11.12
N LEU A 81 -8.49 -14.37 -10.85
CA LEU A 81 -7.73 -15.40 -10.14
C LEU A 81 -6.51 -15.87 -10.94
N ARG A 82 -6.59 -15.81 -12.28
CA ARG A 82 -5.46 -16.13 -13.16
C ARG A 82 -4.22 -15.27 -12.85
N ASP A 83 -4.43 -13.99 -12.55
CA ASP A 83 -3.38 -13.03 -12.25
C ASP A 83 -2.90 -13.19 -10.80
N VAL A 84 -3.82 -13.41 -9.87
CA VAL A 84 -3.52 -13.66 -8.45
C VAL A 84 -2.59 -14.87 -8.28
N PHE A 85 -2.80 -15.91 -9.10
CA PHE A 85 -2.02 -17.15 -9.07
C PHE A 85 -0.99 -17.25 -10.20
N ALA A 86 -0.65 -16.15 -10.88
CA ALA A 86 0.32 -16.16 -11.96
C ALA A 86 1.72 -16.63 -11.52
N GLU A 87 2.06 -16.37 -10.25
CA GLU A 87 3.29 -16.84 -9.60
C GLU A 87 3.18 -18.27 -9.04
N GLY A 88 2.12 -19.00 -9.38
CA GLY A 88 1.80 -20.35 -8.92
C GLY A 88 1.12 -20.39 -7.55
N GLY A 89 1.04 -21.58 -6.96
CA GLY A 89 0.37 -21.84 -5.69
C GLY A 89 -1.13 -22.11 -5.86
N ASP A 90 -1.73 -22.71 -4.84
CA ASP A 90 -3.14 -23.14 -4.81
C ASP A 90 -3.80 -22.85 -3.46
N GLU A 91 -3.16 -22.05 -2.60
CA GLU A 91 -3.61 -21.78 -1.24
C GLU A 91 -4.22 -20.37 -1.14
N VAL A 92 -5.42 -20.30 -0.56
CA VAL A 92 -6.09 -19.06 -0.14
C VAL A 92 -6.34 -19.13 1.35
N VAL A 93 -5.98 -18.09 2.09
CA VAL A 93 -6.36 -17.96 3.50
C VAL A 93 -7.65 -17.15 3.58
N LEU A 94 -8.66 -17.70 4.25
CA LEU A 94 -9.89 -17.01 4.61
C LEU A 94 -9.83 -16.58 6.07
N GLU A 95 -9.80 -15.26 6.30
CA GLU A 95 -10.03 -14.67 7.61
C GLU A 95 -11.46 -14.14 7.68
N ARG A 96 -12.17 -14.52 8.75
CA ARG A 96 -13.50 -14.01 9.01
C ARG A 96 -13.44 -12.59 9.56
N PHE A 97 -14.16 -11.69 8.91
CA PHE A 97 -14.33 -10.31 9.35
C PHE A 97 -15.62 -10.15 10.15
N ASP A 98 -15.59 -9.29 11.16
CA ASP A 98 -16.72 -9.06 12.05
C ASP A 98 -17.92 -8.49 11.28
N ALA A 99 -19.02 -9.24 11.27
CA ALA A 99 -20.28 -8.87 10.64
C ALA A 99 -20.76 -7.47 11.07
N ALA A 100 -20.53 -7.08 12.33
CA ALA A 100 -20.95 -5.78 12.86
C ALA A 100 -20.19 -4.60 12.24
N LEU A 101 -19.03 -4.85 11.62
CA LEU A 101 -18.17 -3.83 11.03
C LEU A 101 -18.30 -3.72 9.50
N THR A 102 -18.97 -4.67 8.85
CA THR A 102 -19.07 -4.78 7.38
C THR A 102 -19.63 -3.52 6.72
N GLU A 103 -20.77 -2.99 7.21
CA GLU A 103 -21.38 -1.77 6.65
C GLU A 103 -20.44 -0.55 6.76
N GLN A 104 -19.79 -0.38 7.92
CA GLN A 104 -18.86 0.72 8.10
C GLN A 104 -17.62 0.55 7.20
N TYR A 105 -17.12 -0.68 7.05
CA TYR A 105 -15.99 -0.99 6.19
C TYR A 105 -16.29 -0.68 4.72
N ASP A 106 -17.45 -1.08 4.21
CA ASP A 106 -17.86 -0.79 2.82
C ASP A 106 -17.96 0.72 2.58
N ARG A 107 -18.55 1.46 3.53
CA ARG A 107 -18.62 2.93 3.48
C ARG A 107 -17.23 3.57 3.55
N LEU A 108 -16.30 3.01 4.34
CA LEU A 108 -14.92 3.47 4.43
C LEU A 108 -14.19 3.28 3.10
N CYS A 109 -14.28 2.10 2.50
CA CYS A 109 -13.69 1.77 1.20
C CYS A 109 -14.26 2.67 0.08
N GLY A 110 -15.58 2.87 0.08
CA GLY A 110 -16.28 3.79 -0.83
C GLY A 110 -15.98 5.29 -0.56
N GLY A 111 -15.31 5.61 0.55
CA GLY A 111 -14.94 6.98 0.94
C GLY A 111 -16.06 7.80 1.58
N ALA A 112 -17.23 7.18 1.81
CA ALA A 112 -18.42 7.74 2.44
C ALA A 112 -18.35 7.77 3.98
N LEU A 113 -17.41 7.04 4.59
CA LEU A 113 -17.05 7.13 6.00
C LEU A 113 -15.60 7.59 6.10
N LYS A 114 -15.30 8.51 7.02
CA LYS A 114 -13.90 8.87 7.34
C LYS A 114 -13.41 8.04 8.53
N LEU A 115 -12.12 7.71 8.57
CA LEU A 115 -11.54 6.98 9.70
C LEU A 115 -11.82 7.59 11.09
N PRO A 116 -11.83 8.92 11.31
CA PRO A 116 -12.23 9.50 12.61
C PRO A 116 -13.67 9.21 13.03
N GLU A 117 -14.57 8.97 12.07
CA GLU A 117 -15.98 8.66 12.32
C GLU A 117 -16.21 7.16 12.51
N ALA A 118 -15.21 6.34 12.19
CA ALA A 118 -15.28 4.90 12.27
C ALA A 118 -15.21 4.42 13.73
N SER A 119 -15.85 3.28 13.97
CA SER A 119 -15.78 2.58 15.25
C SER A 119 -14.33 2.25 15.65
N GLU A 120 -14.12 2.03 16.94
CA GLU A 120 -12.81 1.60 17.46
C GLU A 120 -12.35 0.27 16.83
N GLY A 121 -13.30 -0.62 16.52
CA GLY A 121 -13.03 -1.86 15.80
C GLY A 121 -12.35 -1.62 14.46
N LEU A 122 -12.88 -0.71 13.63
CA LEU A 122 -12.25 -0.35 12.35
C LEU A 122 -10.94 0.42 12.52
N ARG A 123 -10.83 1.29 13.53
CA ARG A 123 -9.58 2.02 13.82
C ARG A 123 -8.46 1.12 14.34
N SER A 124 -8.81 -0.06 14.85
CA SER A 124 -7.88 -1.10 15.30
C SER A 124 -7.71 -2.22 14.26
N ASP A 125 -8.42 -2.15 13.14
CA ASP A 125 -8.36 -3.14 12.07
C ASP A 125 -7.36 -2.72 11.00
N LYS A 126 -6.33 -3.56 10.78
CA LYS A 126 -5.23 -3.28 9.87
C LYS A 126 -5.70 -2.92 8.46
N TRP A 127 -6.59 -3.70 7.86
CA TRP A 127 -7.02 -3.52 6.47
C TRP A 127 -7.92 -2.30 6.30
N SER A 128 -8.75 -2.00 7.29
CA SER A 128 -9.55 -0.78 7.34
C SER A 128 -8.68 0.47 7.41
N VAL A 129 -7.67 0.47 8.28
CA VAL A 129 -6.71 1.59 8.38
C VAL A 129 -5.89 1.73 7.10
N LEU A 130 -5.42 0.62 6.50
CA LEU A 130 -4.72 0.64 5.21
C LEU A 130 -5.57 1.31 4.12
N ALA A 131 -6.84 0.91 3.98
CA ALA A 131 -7.76 1.50 3.01
C ALA A 131 -7.93 3.02 3.22
N ALA A 132 -7.97 3.48 4.48
CA ALA A 132 -8.08 4.90 4.80
C ALA A 132 -6.79 5.67 4.46
N VAL A 133 -5.61 5.19 4.89
CA VAL A 133 -4.34 5.91 4.67
C VAL A 133 -3.93 5.95 3.20
N GLN A 134 -4.29 4.92 2.41
CA GLN A 134 -4.11 4.92 0.96
C GLN A 134 -4.84 6.07 0.27
N ARG A 135 -5.97 6.52 0.82
CA ARG A 135 -6.72 7.68 0.31
C ARG A 135 -6.17 8.99 0.88
N LYS A 136 -5.82 9.00 2.16
CA LYS A 136 -5.33 10.18 2.87
C LYS A 136 -4.35 9.76 3.98
N GLY A 137 -3.06 9.95 3.75
CA GLY A 137 -2.00 9.52 4.68
C GLY A 137 -2.18 10.05 6.10
N MET A 138 -2.66 11.29 6.23
CA MET A 138 -2.96 11.93 7.51
C MET A 138 -4.06 11.26 8.35
N ASP A 139 -4.81 10.31 7.79
CA ASP A 139 -5.78 9.54 8.58
C ASP A 139 -5.09 8.57 9.56
N LEU A 140 -3.78 8.32 9.41
CA LEU A 140 -2.95 7.58 10.37
C LEU A 140 -3.12 8.08 11.82
N GLN A 141 -3.39 9.37 12.03
CA GLN A 141 -3.61 9.96 13.36
C GLN A 141 -4.75 9.30 14.15
N TYR A 142 -5.73 8.72 13.45
CA TYR A 142 -6.91 8.09 14.05
C TYR A 142 -6.77 6.58 14.23
N ALA A 143 -5.73 5.97 13.70
CA ALA A 143 -5.46 4.55 13.91
C ALA A 143 -5.17 4.26 15.39
N ALA A 144 -5.45 3.02 15.82
CA ALA A 144 -5.01 2.52 17.12
C ALA A 144 -3.48 2.54 17.22
N ASP A 145 -2.96 2.69 18.44
CA ASP A 145 -1.52 2.90 18.66
C ASP A 145 -0.66 1.74 18.15
N GLY A 146 -1.16 0.50 18.23
CA GLY A 146 -0.48 -0.67 17.66
C GLY A 146 -0.31 -0.58 16.14
N LEU A 147 -1.28 0.03 15.43
CA LEU A 147 -1.21 0.23 13.98
C LEU A 147 -0.37 1.45 13.58
N LYS A 148 -0.21 2.43 14.47
CA LYS A 148 0.77 3.52 14.32
C LYS A 148 2.22 3.03 14.48
N ASP A 149 2.40 1.83 15.03
CA ASP A 149 3.68 1.12 15.10
C ASP A 149 3.80 -0.01 14.04
N ASP A 150 2.78 -0.22 13.21
CA ASP A 150 2.87 -1.15 12.07
C ASP A 150 3.60 -0.46 10.90
N LYS A 151 4.77 -1.01 10.55
CA LYS A 151 5.66 -0.43 9.53
C LYS A 151 5.00 -0.36 8.15
N GLU A 152 4.18 -1.33 7.77
CA GLU A 152 3.51 -1.36 6.47
C GLU A 152 2.48 -0.23 6.37
N ILE A 153 1.67 -0.07 7.42
CA ILE A 153 0.67 1.00 7.49
C ILE A 153 1.34 2.37 7.44
N VAL A 154 2.39 2.56 8.24
CA VAL A 154 3.11 3.84 8.29
C VAL A 154 3.79 4.14 6.96
N LEU A 155 4.42 3.15 6.31
CA LEU A 155 5.02 3.33 4.98
C LEU A 155 3.97 3.79 3.96
N GLU A 156 2.81 3.15 3.92
CA GLU A 156 1.73 3.55 3.00
C GLU A 156 1.23 4.97 3.30
N ALA A 157 1.08 5.31 4.58
CA ALA A 157 0.67 6.64 5.01
C ALA A 157 1.68 7.72 4.59
N VAL A 158 2.98 7.52 4.82
CA VAL A 158 4.02 8.51 4.48
C VAL A 158 4.26 8.61 2.99
N MET A 159 4.12 7.51 2.24
CA MET A 159 4.14 7.54 0.77
C MET A 159 3.00 8.39 0.21
N ARG A 160 1.83 8.36 0.87
CA ARG A 160 0.70 9.23 0.50
C ARG A 160 0.96 10.69 0.90
N ASP A 161 1.34 10.93 2.14
CA ASP A 161 1.66 12.25 2.70
C ASP A 161 2.84 12.15 3.68
N GLY A 162 3.99 12.72 3.31
CA GLY A 162 5.21 12.62 4.12
C GLY A 162 5.07 13.13 5.56
N LEU A 163 4.15 14.09 5.81
CA LEU A 163 3.93 14.61 7.16
C LEU A 163 3.17 13.63 8.06
N ALA A 164 2.57 12.56 7.51
CA ALA A 164 1.89 11.53 8.30
C ALA A 164 2.82 10.87 9.33
N ILE A 165 4.14 10.90 9.10
CA ILE A 165 5.16 10.37 10.03
C ILE A 165 5.06 10.96 11.43
N GLN A 166 4.52 12.18 11.61
CA GLN A 166 4.34 12.77 12.93
C GLN A 166 3.40 11.94 13.84
N HIS A 167 2.53 11.14 13.23
CA HIS A 167 1.57 10.26 13.91
C HIS A 167 2.06 8.82 14.07
N ALA A 168 3.19 8.47 13.46
CA ALA A 168 3.82 7.17 13.69
C ALA A 168 4.37 7.08 15.12
N SER A 169 4.65 5.87 15.57
CA SER A 169 5.37 5.65 16.82
C SER A 169 6.77 6.28 16.80
N GLU A 170 7.32 6.59 17.98
CA GLU A 170 8.70 7.08 18.09
C GLU A 170 9.73 6.08 17.51
N ARG A 171 9.44 4.77 17.61
CA ARG A 171 10.26 3.72 17.00
C ARG A 171 10.33 3.87 15.48
N LEU A 172 9.19 4.09 14.83
CA LEU A 172 9.13 4.24 13.37
C LEU A 172 9.56 5.62 12.87
N LYS A 173 9.47 6.67 13.70
CA LYS A 173 10.13 7.97 13.41
C LYS A 173 11.65 7.86 13.37
N GLY A 174 12.22 6.89 14.08
CA GLY A 174 13.64 6.53 14.02
C GLY A 174 13.98 5.44 12.99
N ASP A 175 12.99 4.86 12.30
CA ASP A 175 13.24 3.86 11.26
C ASP A 175 13.69 4.57 9.98
N ARG A 176 14.92 4.24 9.57
CA ARG A 176 15.57 4.90 8.42
C ARG A 176 14.80 4.74 7.12
N GLU A 177 14.17 3.59 6.89
CA GLU A 177 13.43 3.32 5.66
C GLU A 177 12.14 4.15 5.61
N VAL A 178 11.41 4.21 6.74
CA VAL A 178 10.22 5.05 6.88
C VAL A 178 10.56 6.53 6.68
N VAL A 179 11.66 6.99 7.29
CA VAL A 179 12.11 8.37 7.17
C VAL A 179 12.51 8.72 5.75
N LEU A 180 13.27 7.86 5.07
CA LEU A 180 13.63 8.08 3.66
C LEU A 180 12.40 8.17 2.76
N ALA A 181 11.41 7.28 2.98
CA ALA A 181 10.14 7.35 2.27
C ALA A 181 9.43 8.69 2.53
N ALA A 182 9.35 9.13 3.79
CA ALA A 182 8.69 10.38 4.18
C ALA A 182 9.38 11.64 3.64
N VAL A 183 10.72 11.77 3.77
CA VAL A 183 11.46 12.94 3.25
C VAL A 183 11.41 13.03 1.74
N SER A 184 11.34 11.89 1.04
CA SER A 184 11.18 11.84 -0.41
C SER A 184 9.83 12.39 -0.89
N ARG A 185 8.84 12.47 0.02
CA ARG A 185 7.53 13.06 -0.22
C ARG A 185 7.46 14.50 0.26
N ASN A 186 8.10 14.83 1.38
CA ASN A 186 8.17 16.18 1.91
C ASN A 186 9.47 16.42 2.69
N GLY A 187 10.35 17.31 2.18
CA GLY A 187 11.63 17.63 2.83
C GLY A 187 11.49 18.23 4.24
N PHE A 188 10.37 18.87 4.57
CA PHE A 188 10.11 19.41 5.91
C PHE A 188 9.95 18.32 6.99
N VAL A 189 9.87 17.04 6.60
CA VAL A 189 9.92 15.92 7.54
C VAL A 189 11.18 15.92 8.39
N LEU A 190 12.29 16.53 7.95
CA LEU A 190 13.51 16.68 8.77
C LEU A 190 13.22 17.30 10.15
N GLU A 191 12.25 18.21 10.27
CA GLU A 191 11.88 18.83 11.54
C GLU A 191 11.25 17.83 12.54
N LEU A 192 10.65 16.75 12.03
CA LEU A 192 9.82 15.82 12.78
C LEU A 192 10.56 14.54 13.21
N ILE A 193 11.81 14.37 12.79
CA ILE A 193 12.61 13.16 13.02
C ILE A 193 13.72 13.39 14.06
N PRO A 194 14.22 12.32 14.70
CA PRO A 194 15.31 12.40 15.65
C PRO A 194 16.57 13.05 15.06
N GLU A 195 17.32 13.75 15.91
CA GLU A 195 18.56 14.43 15.52
C GLU A 195 19.58 13.49 14.87
N SER A 196 19.65 12.23 15.31
CA SER A 196 20.51 11.21 14.70
C SER A 196 20.27 11.01 13.21
N LEU A 197 19.02 11.15 12.74
CA LEU A 197 18.68 11.05 11.32
C LEU A 197 18.77 12.40 10.59
N ARG A 198 18.71 13.52 11.33
CA ARG A 198 19.04 14.85 10.79
C ARG A 198 20.55 15.03 10.54
N ALA A 199 21.37 14.17 11.13
CA ALA A 199 22.81 14.05 10.89
C ALA A 199 23.16 12.95 9.85
N ASP A 200 22.17 12.25 9.29
CA ASP A 200 22.40 11.29 8.20
C ASP A 200 22.42 12.05 6.86
N SER A 201 23.59 12.09 6.22
CA SER A 201 23.79 12.79 4.95
C SER A 201 22.85 12.31 3.85
N GLU A 202 22.51 11.01 3.79
CA GLU A 202 21.60 10.50 2.75
C GLU A 202 20.17 10.99 2.98
N VAL A 203 19.70 10.98 4.23
CA VAL A 203 18.38 11.49 4.61
C VAL A 203 18.27 12.99 4.32
N VAL A 204 19.28 13.77 4.71
CA VAL A 204 19.33 15.22 4.48
C VAL A 204 19.40 15.53 3.00
N CYS A 205 20.27 14.84 2.23
CA CYS A 205 20.33 15.00 0.78
C CYS A 205 18.98 14.71 0.12
N ALA A 206 18.30 13.63 0.50
CA ALA A 206 16.99 13.29 -0.04
C ALA A 206 15.94 14.37 0.27
N ALA A 207 15.95 14.93 1.49
CA ALA A 207 15.05 16.01 1.89
C ALA A 207 15.33 17.31 1.13
N VAL A 208 16.60 17.71 1.03
CA VAL A 208 17.06 18.92 0.32
C VAL A 208 16.72 18.84 -1.16
N GLN A 209 16.86 17.67 -1.78
CA GLN A 209 16.45 17.45 -3.17
C GLN A 209 14.95 17.75 -3.39
N LYS A 210 14.11 17.48 -2.40
CA LYS A 210 12.67 17.77 -2.47
C LYS A 210 12.35 19.24 -2.22
N ASP A 211 12.95 19.82 -1.19
CA ASP A 211 12.78 21.24 -0.89
C ASP A 211 14.03 21.77 -0.18
N GLY A 212 14.84 22.57 -0.88
CA GLY A 212 16.12 23.04 -0.34
C GLY A 212 15.99 23.94 0.90
N ARG A 213 14.78 24.43 1.21
CA ARG A 213 14.53 25.25 2.41
C ARG A 213 14.51 24.42 3.70
N CYS A 214 14.43 23.09 3.59
CA CYS A 214 14.46 22.21 4.75
C CYS A 214 15.86 22.03 5.35
N ILE A 215 16.94 22.47 4.66
CA ILE A 215 18.32 22.30 5.14
C ILE A 215 18.55 22.88 6.54
N LYS A 216 17.82 23.95 6.90
CA LYS A 216 17.88 24.59 8.22
C LYS A 216 17.54 23.64 9.38
N PHE A 217 16.90 22.52 9.09
CA PHE A 217 16.57 21.49 10.07
C PHE A 217 17.60 20.36 10.14
N ALA A 218 18.54 20.28 9.20
CA ALA A 218 19.66 19.33 9.27
C ALA A 218 20.57 19.65 10.46
N ALA A 219 21.38 18.67 10.87
CA ALA A 219 22.46 18.89 11.84
C ALA A 219 23.41 19.99 11.33
N ALA A 220 23.95 20.80 12.24
CA ALA A 220 24.72 22.00 11.89
C ALA A 220 25.88 21.71 10.92
N GLU A 221 26.53 20.56 11.10
CA GLU A 221 27.64 20.09 10.27
C GLU A 221 27.22 19.85 8.81
N LEU A 222 25.98 19.41 8.58
CA LEU A 222 25.45 19.11 7.25
C LEU A 222 24.83 20.33 6.55
N GLN A 223 24.58 21.43 7.27
CA GLN A 223 24.02 22.65 6.66
C GLN A 223 25.01 23.33 5.72
N GLU A 224 26.30 23.22 6.01
CA GLU A 224 27.40 23.79 5.22
C GLU A 224 28.17 22.73 4.42
N ASP A 225 27.77 21.46 4.52
CA ASP A 225 28.46 20.35 3.85
C ASP A 225 28.36 20.50 2.31
N PRO A 226 29.50 20.58 1.60
CA PRO A 226 29.51 20.77 0.15
C PRO A 226 28.77 19.68 -0.65
N GLU A 227 28.77 18.43 -0.17
CA GLU A 227 28.03 17.33 -0.82
C GLU A 227 26.52 17.48 -0.64
N VAL A 228 26.07 17.91 0.54
CA VAL A 228 24.66 18.26 0.77
C VAL A 228 24.25 19.47 -0.06
N LEU A 229 25.10 20.50 -0.14
CA LEU A 229 24.83 21.70 -0.95
C LEU A 229 24.78 21.41 -2.46
N LYS A 230 25.50 20.40 -2.97
CA LYS A 230 25.35 19.98 -4.38
C LYS A 230 23.93 19.48 -4.68
N CYS A 231 23.21 18.96 -3.70
CA CYS A 231 21.85 18.48 -3.88
C CYS A 231 20.84 19.59 -4.27
N TYR A 232 21.16 20.88 -4.06
CA TYR A 232 20.37 22.00 -4.59
C TYR A 232 20.32 22.08 -6.11
N SER A 233 21.40 21.63 -6.76
CA SER A 233 21.60 21.83 -8.20
C SER A 233 20.87 20.79 -9.06
N LEU A 234 20.17 19.84 -8.43
CA LEU A 234 19.46 18.80 -9.15
C LEU A 234 18.12 19.30 -9.72
N PRO A 235 17.76 18.89 -10.95
CA PRO A 235 16.51 19.29 -11.57
C PRO A 235 15.30 18.90 -10.70
N GLY A 236 14.41 19.86 -10.43
CA GLY A 236 13.16 19.62 -9.69
C GLY A 236 13.20 20.00 -8.21
N THR A 237 14.33 20.46 -7.68
CA THR A 237 14.40 21.01 -6.32
C THR A 237 13.62 22.32 -6.25
N LYS A 238 12.68 22.41 -5.30
CA LYS A 238 12.01 23.67 -4.99
C LYS A 238 12.99 24.56 -4.24
N ILE A 239 13.62 25.48 -4.96
CA ILE A 239 14.46 26.55 -4.43
C ILE A 239 13.57 27.81 -4.44
N GLY A 240 13.41 28.46 -3.28
CA GLY A 240 12.52 29.62 -3.16
C GLY A 240 12.91 30.78 -4.07
N ALA A 241 11.90 31.57 -4.48
CA ALA A 241 12.09 32.91 -5.03
C ALA A 241 12.42 33.92 -3.92
#